data_AF-A0A7K0A0B4-F1
#
_entry.id   AF-A0A7K0A0B4-F1
#
_cell.length_a   1.000
_cell.length_b   1.000
_cell.length_c   1.000
_cell.angle_alpha   90.00
_cell.angle_beta   90.00
_cell.angle_gamma   90.00
#
_symmetry.space_group_name_H-M   'P 1'
#
loop_
_entity.id
_entity.type
_entity.pdbx_description
1 polymer ?
#
loop_
_entity_poly.entity_id
_entity_poly.type
_entity_poly.pdbx_seq_one_letter_code
_entity_poly.pdbx_strand_id
1 'polypeptide(L)'
;MPAPPPIAFQRAVFDAIDEVLAIMTEHGHDVNAVKGGYLTVARTTAEVGRLREALAADRDWGLTEDDVRLLGADETRARVAVDGVLGATYSPHCARLDPARLVTALAAIVEAAGVDIYESTAALAIHPRRVVTERGVVRADVVLRATEGYTPSLPGGARELLPMLSSMIATEPLPAAQWERIGWGGREALS
;
A
#
# COMPACT_ATOMS: atom_id res chain seq x y z
N MET A 1 16.89 -13.64 -20.28
CA MET A 1 15.91 -12.76 -20.95
C MET A 1 15.31 -11.87 -19.87
N PRO A 2 15.34 -10.53 -19.97
CA PRO A 2 14.72 -9.68 -18.97
C PRO A 2 13.23 -10.03 -18.86
N ALA A 3 12.71 -10.00 -17.64
CA ALA A 3 11.32 -10.31 -17.38
C ALA A 3 10.42 -9.30 -18.13
N PRO A 4 9.24 -9.71 -18.66
CA PRO A 4 8.39 -8.80 -19.41
C PRO A 4 8.05 -7.54 -18.58
N PRO A 5 7.86 -6.36 -19.21
CA PRO A 5 7.76 -5.09 -18.49
C PRO A 5 6.77 -5.07 -17.29
N PRO A 6 5.61 -5.75 -17.35
CA PRO A 6 4.67 -5.78 -16.22
C PRO A 6 5.18 -6.50 -14.97
N ILE A 7 5.90 -7.63 -15.12
CA ILE A 7 6.41 -8.38 -13.96
C ILE A 7 7.62 -7.70 -13.33
N ALA A 8 8.43 -7.01 -14.12
CA ALA A 8 9.52 -6.19 -13.59
C ALA A 8 8.97 -5.04 -12.73
N PHE A 9 7.91 -4.39 -13.19
CA PHE A 9 7.21 -3.37 -12.40
C PHE A 9 6.60 -3.96 -11.11
N GLN A 10 5.92 -5.11 -11.21
CA GLN A 10 5.34 -5.76 -10.03
C GLN A 10 6.41 -6.13 -8.99
N ARG A 11 7.58 -6.61 -9.42
CA ARG A 11 8.72 -6.89 -8.53
C ARG A 11 9.25 -5.63 -7.88
N ALA A 12 9.40 -4.54 -8.63
CA ALA A 12 9.80 -3.26 -8.06
C ALA A 12 8.81 -2.76 -6.99
N VAL A 13 7.50 -3.02 -7.16
CA VAL A 13 6.50 -2.70 -6.13
C VAL A 13 6.68 -3.57 -4.87
N PHE A 14 6.99 -4.86 -5.01
CA PHE A 14 7.28 -5.73 -3.86
C PHE A 14 8.55 -5.28 -3.14
N ASP A 15 9.63 -5.03 -3.89
CA ASP A 15 10.92 -4.62 -3.36
C ASP A 15 10.81 -3.27 -2.63
N ALA A 16 10.01 -2.33 -3.15
CA ALA A 16 9.79 -1.03 -2.52
C ALA A 16 9.15 -1.13 -1.12
N ILE A 17 8.31 -2.14 -0.87
CA ILE A 17 7.73 -2.36 0.46
C ILE A 17 8.86 -2.73 1.45
N ASP A 18 9.74 -3.66 1.06
CA ASP A 18 10.87 -4.07 1.89
C ASP A 18 11.87 -2.94 2.09
N GLU A 19 12.15 -2.17 1.04
CA GLU A 19 13.03 -1.00 1.10
C GLU A 19 12.52 0.04 2.11
N VAL A 20 11.23 0.39 2.06
CA VAL A 20 10.66 1.34 3.03
C VAL A 20 10.81 0.83 4.47
N LEU A 21 10.54 -0.45 4.72
CA LEU A 21 10.69 -1.04 6.06
C LEU A 21 12.15 -1.09 6.52
N ALA A 22 13.08 -1.36 5.60
CA ALA A 22 14.52 -1.33 5.86
C ALA A 22 15.00 0.08 6.23
N ILE A 23 14.60 1.11 5.47
CA ILE A 23 14.93 2.51 5.76
C ILE A 23 14.42 2.92 7.14
N MET A 24 13.17 2.59 7.48
CA MET A 24 12.62 2.90 8.81
C MET A 24 13.44 2.24 9.92
N THR A 25 13.84 0.98 9.73
CA THR A 25 14.65 0.23 10.70
C THR A 25 16.06 0.81 10.83
N GLU A 26 16.72 1.11 9.71
CA GLU A 26 18.08 1.66 9.66
C GLU A 26 18.18 3.00 10.39
N HIS A 27 17.15 3.85 10.24
CA HIS A 27 17.07 5.14 10.92
C HIS A 27 16.43 5.09 12.31
N GLY A 28 16.09 3.90 12.82
CA GLY A 28 15.59 3.71 14.19
C GLY A 28 14.15 4.19 14.42
N HIS A 29 13.31 4.20 13.39
CA HIS A 29 11.90 4.61 13.48
C HIS A 29 10.95 3.40 13.53
N ASP A 30 10.19 3.28 14.62
CA ASP A 30 9.10 2.30 14.73
C ASP A 30 7.80 2.83 14.11
N VAL A 31 7.49 2.37 12.90
CA VAL A 31 6.25 2.68 12.18
C VAL A 31 5.13 1.66 12.42
N ASN A 32 5.24 0.81 13.45
CA ASN A 32 4.27 -0.25 13.78
C ASN A 32 3.97 -1.18 12.58
N ALA A 33 5.01 -1.46 11.80
CA ALA A 33 4.91 -2.30 10.63
C ALA A 33 4.77 -3.78 11.01
N VAL A 34 3.90 -4.50 10.29
CA VAL A 34 3.83 -5.96 10.30
C VAL A 34 3.67 -6.45 8.86
N LYS A 35 4.67 -7.18 8.36
CA LYS A 35 4.65 -7.82 7.03
C LYS A 35 3.91 -9.16 7.09
N GLY A 36 2.60 -9.09 7.36
CA GLY A 36 1.73 -10.27 7.43
C GLY A 36 1.42 -10.86 6.05
N GLY A 37 1.43 -10.02 5.02
CA GLY A 37 0.91 -10.34 3.70
C GLY A 37 -0.51 -9.82 3.48
N TYR A 38 -1.10 -10.22 2.36
CA TYR A 38 -2.42 -9.83 1.90
C TYR A 38 -3.26 -11.08 1.59
N LEU A 39 -4.50 -11.10 2.06
CA LEU A 39 -5.48 -12.15 1.80
C LEU A 39 -6.66 -11.60 1.00
N THR A 40 -6.96 -12.23 -0.13
CA THR A 40 -8.25 -12.05 -0.82
C THR A 40 -9.13 -13.26 -0.53
N VAL A 41 -10.17 -13.10 0.28
CA VAL A 41 -10.98 -14.21 0.79
C VAL A 41 -12.20 -14.46 -0.09
N ALA A 42 -12.51 -15.74 -0.34
CA ALA A 42 -13.73 -16.16 -1.00
C ALA A 42 -14.66 -16.87 0.00
N ARG A 43 -15.93 -16.46 0.01
CA ARG A 43 -17.03 -17.08 0.78
C ARG A 43 -18.11 -17.69 -0.11
N THR A 44 -17.99 -17.52 -1.42
CA THR A 44 -18.91 -18.07 -2.44
C THR A 44 -18.14 -18.78 -3.54
N THR A 45 -18.80 -19.73 -4.22
CA THR A 45 -18.19 -20.47 -5.33
C THR A 45 -17.79 -19.56 -6.49
N ALA A 46 -18.55 -18.47 -6.71
CA ALA A 46 -18.23 -17.46 -7.71
C ALA A 46 -16.95 -16.68 -7.36
N GLU A 47 -16.73 -16.35 -6.09
CA GLU A 47 -15.48 -15.73 -5.63
C GLU A 47 -14.29 -16.67 -5.79
N VAL A 48 -14.45 -17.96 -5.46
CA VAL A 48 -13.41 -18.97 -5.69
C VAL A 48 -13.04 -19.06 -7.17
N GLY A 49 -14.03 -18.98 -8.07
CA GLY A 49 -13.81 -18.89 -9.51
C GLY A 49 -12.93 -17.68 -9.88
N ARG A 50 -13.29 -16.49 -9.39
CA ARG A 50 -12.52 -15.26 -9.64
C ARG A 50 -11.10 -15.32 -9.08
N LEU A 51 -10.89 -15.91 -7.90
CA LEU A 51 -9.55 -16.11 -7.33
C LEU A 51 -8.68 -16.97 -8.24
N ARG A 52 -9.23 -18.05 -8.80
CA ARG A 52 -8.51 -18.95 -9.72
C ARG A 52 -8.20 -18.27 -11.05
N GLU A 53 -9.16 -17.51 -11.59
CA GLU A 53 -8.96 -16.73 -12.82
C GLU A 53 -7.87 -15.67 -12.64
N ALA A 54 -7.91 -14.91 -11.54
CA ALA A 54 -6.88 -13.93 -11.21
C ALA A 54 -5.50 -14.58 -11.03
N LEU A 55 -5.43 -15.71 -10.30
CA LEU A 55 -4.17 -16.43 -10.12
C LEU A 55 -3.61 -16.98 -11.43
N ALA A 56 -4.46 -17.49 -12.32
CA ALA A 56 -4.02 -17.95 -13.65
C ALA A 56 -3.42 -16.79 -14.46
N ALA A 57 -4.05 -15.61 -14.44
CA ALA A 57 -3.51 -14.42 -15.07
C ALA A 57 -2.17 -14.00 -14.44
N ASP A 58 -2.05 -14.01 -13.11
CA ASP A 58 -0.79 -13.73 -12.41
C ASP A 58 0.34 -14.68 -12.84
N ARG A 59 0.03 -15.97 -13.03
CA ARG A 59 0.97 -16.98 -13.52
C ARG A 59 1.40 -16.71 -14.96
N ASP A 60 0.47 -16.32 -15.83
CA ASP A 60 0.78 -15.93 -17.22
C ASP A 60 1.73 -14.72 -17.28
N TRP A 61 1.61 -13.81 -16.30
CA TRP A 61 2.54 -12.68 -16.14
C TRP A 61 3.87 -13.07 -15.48
N GLY A 62 4.00 -14.27 -14.94
CA GLY A 62 5.25 -14.79 -14.36
C GLY A 62 5.38 -14.66 -12.85
N LEU A 63 4.28 -14.36 -12.13
CA LEU A 63 4.25 -14.50 -10.67
C LEU A 63 4.22 -15.97 -10.29
N THR A 64 4.94 -16.31 -9.23
CA THR A 64 5.14 -17.69 -8.79
C THR A 64 4.30 -18.04 -7.56
N GLU A 65 4.37 -19.29 -7.12
CA GLU A 65 3.81 -19.71 -5.82
C GLU A 65 4.44 -18.95 -4.65
N ASP A 66 5.64 -18.39 -4.77
CA ASP A 66 6.21 -17.58 -3.69
C ASP A 66 5.62 -16.17 -3.63
N ASP A 67 5.02 -15.71 -4.73
CA ASP A 67 4.44 -14.37 -4.83
C ASP A 67 2.96 -14.34 -4.43
N VAL A 68 2.20 -15.33 -4.87
CA VAL A 68 0.77 -15.47 -4.57
C VAL A 68 0.41 -16.95 -4.53
N ARG A 69 -0.25 -17.43 -3.47
CA ARG A 69 -0.68 -18.83 -3.31
C ARG A 69 -2.19 -18.93 -3.25
N LEU A 70 -2.77 -19.96 -3.85
CA LEU A 70 -4.16 -20.32 -3.57
C LEU A 70 -4.22 -21.16 -2.30
N LEU A 71 -5.07 -20.75 -1.36
CA LEU A 71 -5.32 -21.44 -0.11
C LEU A 71 -6.70 -22.09 -0.14
N GLY A 72 -6.78 -23.33 0.37
CA GLY A 72 -8.05 -23.96 0.71
C GLY A 72 -8.74 -23.30 1.91
N ALA A 73 -9.96 -23.74 2.21
CA ALA A 73 -10.73 -23.24 3.35
C ALA A 73 -10.00 -23.44 4.69
N ASP A 74 -9.40 -24.60 4.93
CA ASP A 74 -8.70 -24.92 6.17
C ASP A 74 -7.42 -24.10 6.34
N GLU A 75 -6.63 -23.95 5.27
CA GLU A 75 -5.42 -23.11 5.26
C GLU A 75 -5.74 -21.64 5.49
N THR A 76 -6.85 -21.16 4.89
CA THR A 76 -7.32 -19.79 5.12
C THR A 76 -7.78 -19.60 6.57
N ARG A 77 -8.55 -20.55 7.11
CA ARG A 77 -9.04 -20.51 8.50
C ARG A 77 -7.90 -20.55 9.52
N ALA A 78 -6.81 -21.25 9.21
CA ALA A 78 -5.61 -21.28 10.05
C ALA A 78 -4.90 -19.91 10.15
N ARG A 79 -5.10 -19.02 9.16
CA ARG A 79 -4.58 -17.64 9.18
C ARG A 79 -5.55 -16.66 9.82
N VAL A 80 -6.83 -16.77 9.49
CA VAL A 80 -7.90 -15.93 10.02
C VAL A 80 -9.25 -16.65 9.90
N ALA A 81 -9.97 -16.72 11.01
CA ALA A 81 -11.25 -17.40 11.11
C ALA A 81 -12.38 -16.55 10.50
N VAL A 82 -12.50 -16.57 9.17
CA VAL A 82 -13.61 -15.95 8.44
C VAL A 82 -14.78 -16.94 8.34
N ASP A 83 -15.97 -16.49 8.74
CA ASP A 83 -17.18 -17.28 8.64
C ASP A 83 -17.54 -17.57 7.17
N GLY A 84 -17.94 -18.81 6.88
CA GLY A 84 -18.29 -19.27 5.53
C GLY A 84 -17.14 -19.29 4.52
N VAL A 85 -15.88 -19.26 4.96
CA VAL A 85 -14.72 -19.25 4.05
C VAL A 85 -14.64 -20.52 3.20
N LEU A 86 -14.41 -20.34 1.90
CA LEU A 86 -14.20 -21.41 0.91
C LEU A 86 -12.75 -21.48 0.41
N GLY A 87 -11.99 -20.40 0.59
CA GLY A 87 -10.56 -20.31 0.24
C GLY A 87 -10.11 -18.85 0.17
N ALA A 88 -8.84 -18.64 -0.18
CA ALA A 88 -8.29 -17.31 -0.39
C ALA A 88 -7.10 -17.36 -1.36
N THR A 89 -6.69 -16.21 -1.90
CA THR A 89 -5.30 -16.05 -2.34
C THR A 89 -4.49 -15.35 -1.26
N TYR A 90 -3.22 -15.71 -1.14
CA TYR A 90 -2.29 -15.11 -0.17
C TYR A 90 -1.03 -14.62 -0.86
N SER A 91 -0.66 -13.35 -0.64
CA SER A 91 0.64 -12.81 -1.04
C SER A 91 1.44 -12.37 0.20
N PRO A 92 2.72 -12.76 0.36
CA PRO A 92 3.52 -12.36 1.51
C PRO A 92 4.06 -10.92 1.42
N HIS A 93 3.89 -10.26 0.28
CA HIS A 93 4.59 -9.00 -0.03
C HIS A 93 4.00 -7.77 0.67
N CYS A 94 2.78 -7.84 1.20
CA CYS A 94 2.10 -6.71 1.84
C CYS A 94 2.47 -6.54 3.32
N ALA A 95 2.55 -5.29 3.76
CA ALA A 95 2.67 -4.93 5.17
C ALA A 95 1.55 -3.94 5.57
N ARG A 96 1.05 -4.09 6.79
CA ARG A 96 0.33 -3.01 7.48
C ARG A 96 1.32 -2.16 8.26
N LEU A 97 1.05 -0.88 8.43
CA LEU A 97 1.85 0.04 9.24
C LEU A 97 1.02 1.23 9.70
N ASP A 98 1.60 2.09 10.53
CA ASP A 98 1.03 3.39 10.88
C ASP A 98 1.50 4.45 9.86
N PRO A 99 0.61 4.94 8.97
CA PRO A 99 0.98 5.87 7.92
C PRO A 99 1.38 7.25 8.46
N ALA A 100 0.85 7.67 9.62
CA ALA A 100 1.20 8.94 10.23
C ALA A 100 2.64 8.89 10.78
N ARG A 101 3.00 7.79 11.44
CA ARG A 101 4.38 7.58 11.88
C ARG A 101 5.35 7.48 10.71
N LEU A 102 4.96 6.79 9.64
CA LEU A 102 5.78 6.67 8.43
C LEU A 102 6.09 8.03 7.81
N VAL A 103 5.08 8.88 7.58
CA VAL A 103 5.31 10.17 6.94
C VAL A 103 6.14 11.11 7.81
N THR A 104 5.91 11.12 9.13
CA THR A 104 6.72 11.93 10.07
C THR A 104 8.17 11.43 10.14
N ALA A 105 8.40 10.12 10.15
CA ALA A 105 9.74 9.54 10.11
C ALA A 105 10.47 9.88 8.81
N LEU A 106 9.81 9.70 7.66
CA LEU A 106 10.39 10.05 6.36
C LEU A 106 10.79 11.52 6.28
N ALA A 107 9.93 12.44 6.76
CA ALA A 107 10.24 13.86 6.81
C ALA A 107 11.53 14.14 7.60
N ALA A 108 11.64 13.59 8.81
CA ALA A 108 12.83 13.75 9.63
C ALA A 108 14.10 13.16 8.98
N ILE A 109 13.98 12.01 8.31
CA ILE A 109 15.10 11.37 7.60
C ILE A 109 15.60 12.25 6.44
N VAL A 110 14.70 12.78 5.61
CA VAL A 110 15.12 13.60 4.46
C VAL A 110 15.63 14.98 4.88
N GLU A 111 15.07 15.57 5.94
CA GLU A 111 15.59 16.82 6.51
C GLU A 111 17.01 16.63 7.06
N ALA A 112 17.27 15.51 7.76
CA ALA A 112 18.62 15.15 8.20
C ALA A 112 19.60 14.93 7.04
N ALA A 113 19.09 14.55 5.86
CA ALA A 113 19.86 14.45 4.62
C ALA A 113 20.03 15.80 3.88
N GLY A 114 19.49 16.90 4.42
CA GLY A 114 19.63 18.25 3.87
C GLY A 114 18.51 18.68 2.91
N VAL A 115 17.39 17.97 2.88
CA VAL A 115 16.19 18.39 2.11
C VAL A 115 15.42 19.45 2.90
N ASP A 116 15.10 20.56 2.25
CA ASP A 116 14.21 21.56 2.84
C ASP A 116 12.73 21.16 2.68
N ILE A 117 11.98 21.12 3.78
CA ILE A 117 10.53 20.93 3.77
C ILE A 117 9.84 22.26 4.10
N TYR A 118 8.98 22.72 3.19
CA TYR A 118 8.20 23.95 3.36
C TYR A 118 6.71 23.62 3.54
N GLU A 119 6.26 23.56 4.79
CA GLU A 119 4.84 23.38 5.12
C GLU A 119 4.05 24.69 4.98
N SER A 120 2.71 24.59 4.99
CA SER A 120 1.81 25.76 4.88
C SER A 120 2.19 26.72 3.74
N THR A 121 2.55 26.11 2.61
CA THR A 121 3.01 26.76 1.38
C THR A 121 2.31 26.08 0.20
N ALA A 122 1.05 26.44 -0.02
CA ALA A 122 0.23 25.77 -1.04
C ALA A 122 0.77 26.02 -2.46
N ALA A 123 0.92 24.95 -3.24
CA ALA A 123 1.19 25.05 -4.68
C ALA A 123 -0.11 25.41 -5.42
N LEU A 124 -0.17 26.62 -5.98
CA LEU A 124 -1.34 27.16 -6.67
C LEU A 124 -1.32 26.90 -8.17
N ALA A 125 -0.13 26.79 -8.77
CA ALA A 125 0.06 26.40 -10.16
C ALA A 125 1.41 25.72 -10.36
N ILE A 126 1.44 24.69 -11.21
CA ILE A 126 2.64 23.95 -11.57
C ILE A 126 2.93 24.16 -13.05
N HIS A 127 4.16 24.53 -13.35
CA HIS A 127 4.70 24.68 -14.70
C HIS A 127 6.02 23.93 -14.82
N PRO A 128 6.51 23.66 -16.04
CA PRO A 128 7.88 23.18 -16.23
C PRO A 128 8.86 24.08 -15.48
N ARG A 129 9.66 23.47 -14.60
CA ARG A 129 10.74 24.12 -13.83
C ARG A 129 10.30 25.23 -12.86
N ARG A 130 8.99 25.35 -12.58
CA ARG A 130 8.45 26.48 -11.81
C ARG A 130 7.16 26.10 -11.08
N VAL A 131 7.09 26.45 -9.80
CA VAL A 131 5.87 26.31 -8.98
C VAL A 131 5.48 27.67 -8.42
N VAL A 132 4.22 28.05 -8.60
CA VAL A 132 3.63 29.26 -8.01
C VAL A 132 2.98 28.87 -6.69
N THR A 133 3.31 29.60 -5.63
CA THR A 133 2.74 29.42 -4.30
C THR A 133 2.12 30.72 -3.82
N GLU A 134 1.39 30.69 -2.70
CA GLU A 134 0.87 31.90 -2.05
C GLU A 134 1.99 32.83 -1.51
N ARG A 135 3.21 32.30 -1.32
CA ARG A 135 4.35 33.01 -0.72
C ARG A 135 5.37 33.49 -1.75
N GLY A 136 5.22 33.11 -3.02
CA GLY A 136 6.17 33.42 -4.09
C GLY A 136 6.33 32.28 -5.09
N VAL A 137 7.40 32.36 -5.88
CA VAL A 137 7.68 31.41 -6.97
C VAL A 137 8.95 30.63 -6.67
N VAL A 138 8.84 29.31 -6.68
CA VAL A 138 9.98 28.38 -6.59
C VAL A 138 10.39 27.98 -8.00
N ARG A 139 11.71 27.98 -8.27
CA ARG A 139 12.30 27.52 -9.53
C ARG A 139 13.15 26.28 -9.27
N ALA A 140 13.04 25.28 -10.14
CA ALA A 140 13.77 24.02 -10.03
C ALA A 140 14.06 23.45 -11.42
N ASP A 141 15.06 22.60 -11.58
CA ASP A 141 15.33 21.95 -12.87
C ASP A 141 14.31 20.86 -13.20
N VAL A 142 13.76 20.23 -12.16
CA VAL A 142 12.73 19.20 -12.26
C VAL A 142 11.63 19.52 -11.25
N VAL A 143 10.37 19.31 -11.65
CA VAL A 143 9.22 19.41 -10.75
C VAL A 143 8.46 18.10 -10.80
N LEU A 144 8.34 17.43 -9.65
CA LEU A 144 7.53 16.23 -9.48
C LEU A 144 6.24 16.61 -8.74
N ARG A 145 5.08 16.28 -9.32
CA ARG A 145 3.78 16.54 -8.70
C ARG A 145 3.33 15.31 -7.92
N ALA A 146 3.25 15.46 -6.59
CA ALA A 146 2.72 14.45 -5.68
C ALA A 146 1.49 14.97 -4.91
N THR A 147 0.57 15.66 -5.60
CA THR A 147 -0.62 16.28 -4.98
C THR A 147 -1.81 15.34 -4.83
N GLU A 148 -1.74 14.12 -5.36
CA GLU A 148 -2.75 13.06 -5.22
C GLU A 148 -4.19 13.60 -5.40
N GLY A 149 -5.07 13.37 -4.41
CA GLY A 149 -6.47 13.80 -4.43
C GLY A 149 -6.70 15.31 -4.49
N TYR A 150 -5.67 16.14 -4.28
CA TYR A 150 -5.72 17.60 -4.45
C TYR A 150 -5.37 18.04 -5.88
N THR A 151 -4.97 17.13 -6.76
CA THR A 151 -4.68 17.44 -8.17
C THR A 151 -5.84 18.16 -8.89
N PRO A 152 -7.12 17.80 -8.67
CA PRO A 152 -8.23 18.50 -9.31
C PRO A 152 -8.38 19.98 -8.95
N SER A 153 -7.80 20.45 -7.83
CA SER A 153 -7.81 21.87 -7.48
C SER A 153 -6.73 22.68 -8.21
N LEU A 154 -5.77 22.02 -8.89
CA LEU A 154 -4.78 22.71 -9.70
C LEU A 154 -5.35 23.12 -11.06
N PRO A 155 -4.92 24.25 -11.64
CA PRO A 155 -5.30 24.65 -12.99
C PRO A 155 -5.01 23.53 -14.01
N GLY A 156 -6.05 23.10 -14.73
CA GLY A 156 -5.98 22.01 -15.71
C GLY A 156 -6.15 20.60 -15.16
N GLY A 157 -6.09 20.40 -13.84
CA GLY A 157 -6.12 19.07 -13.20
C GLY A 157 -7.52 18.47 -13.00
N ALA A 158 -8.59 19.24 -13.20
CA ALA A 158 -9.96 18.86 -12.83
C ALA A 158 -10.49 17.55 -13.45
N ARG A 159 -9.88 17.08 -14.55
CA ARG A 159 -10.27 15.87 -15.27
C ARG A 159 -9.18 14.79 -15.29
N GLU A 160 -8.07 15.01 -14.58
CA GLU A 160 -6.96 14.05 -14.57
C GLU A 160 -7.19 12.92 -13.57
N LEU A 161 -7.80 13.23 -12.42
CA LEU A 161 -8.02 12.27 -11.33
C LEU A 161 -9.40 12.48 -10.71
N LEU A 162 -10.07 11.38 -10.38
CA LEU A 162 -11.30 11.39 -9.59
C LEU A 162 -10.97 11.07 -8.14
N PRO A 163 -11.11 12.02 -7.18
CA PRO A 163 -10.89 11.73 -5.77
C PRO A 163 -11.93 10.75 -5.26
N MET A 164 -11.48 9.62 -4.73
CA MET A 164 -12.34 8.64 -4.08
C MET A 164 -12.20 8.77 -2.56
N LEU A 165 -13.32 8.86 -1.87
CA LEU A 165 -13.36 8.83 -0.41
C LEU A 165 -13.45 7.38 0.05
N SER A 166 -12.49 6.96 0.87
CA SER A 166 -12.55 5.70 1.61
C SER A 166 -12.98 5.99 3.04
N SER A 167 -13.81 5.12 3.62
CA SER A 167 -14.20 5.18 5.02
C SER A 167 -13.59 4.00 5.78
N MET A 168 -13.15 4.27 7.01
CA MET A 168 -12.64 3.26 7.93
C MET A 168 -13.50 3.25 9.19
N ILE A 169 -13.74 2.07 9.73
CA ILE A 169 -14.42 1.87 11.01
C ILE A 169 -13.41 1.30 11.98
N ALA A 170 -13.24 1.95 13.13
CA ALA A 170 -12.48 1.42 14.25
C ALA A 170 -13.47 0.92 15.32
N THR A 171 -13.25 -0.28 15.81
CA THR A 171 -14.00 -0.81 16.96
C THR A 171 -13.35 -0.33 18.26
N GLU A 172 -14.05 -0.51 19.38
CA GLU A 172 -13.37 -0.56 20.68
C GLU A 172 -12.32 -1.69 20.70
N PRO A 173 -11.30 -1.61 21.57
CA PRO A 173 -10.34 -2.69 21.73
C PRO A 173 -11.03 -4.02 22.03
N LEU A 174 -10.80 -5.01 21.17
CA LEU A 174 -11.40 -6.32 21.35
C LEU A 174 -10.72 -7.08 22.50
N PRO A 175 -11.47 -7.81 23.34
CA PRO A 175 -10.88 -8.67 24.37
C PRO A 175 -9.98 -9.76 23.77
N ALA A 176 -8.98 -10.23 24.54
CA ALA A 176 -8.03 -11.26 24.10
C ALA A 176 -8.73 -12.53 23.57
N ALA A 177 -9.76 -13.02 24.26
CA ALA A 177 -10.54 -14.18 23.83
C ALA A 177 -11.21 -14.00 22.46
N GLN A 178 -11.55 -12.77 22.07
CA GLN A 178 -12.08 -12.48 20.74
C GLN A 178 -10.97 -12.49 19.69
N TRP A 179 -9.80 -11.92 19.98
CA TRP A 179 -8.63 -12.01 19.11
C TRP A 179 -8.20 -13.46 18.87
N GLU A 180 -8.14 -14.28 19.92
CA GLU A 180 -7.81 -15.72 19.83
C GLU A 180 -8.79 -16.47 18.93
N ARG A 181 -10.09 -16.19 19.06
CA ARG A 181 -11.13 -16.79 18.22
C ARG A 181 -11.05 -16.34 16.76
N ILE A 182 -10.68 -15.09 16.50
CA ILE A 182 -10.46 -14.57 15.15
C ILE A 182 -9.19 -15.19 14.53
N GLY A 183 -8.19 -15.50 15.35
CA GLY A 183 -6.96 -16.18 14.91
C GLY A 183 -6.02 -15.33 14.04
N TRP A 184 -6.30 -14.04 13.86
CA TRP A 184 -5.60 -13.12 12.94
C TRP A 184 -4.27 -12.60 13.50
N GLY A 185 -3.43 -13.52 13.98
CA GLY A 185 -2.13 -13.23 14.58
C GLY A 185 -1.10 -12.72 13.58
N GLY A 186 -1.22 -13.12 12.31
CA GLY A 186 -0.36 -12.64 11.21
C GLY A 186 -0.60 -11.18 10.83
N ARG A 187 -1.77 -10.62 11.21
CA ARG A 187 -2.20 -9.25 10.91
C ARG A 187 -2.07 -8.90 9.43
N GLU A 188 -2.36 -9.88 8.57
CA GLU A 188 -2.48 -9.70 7.13
C GLU A 188 -3.44 -8.56 6.82
N ALA A 189 -3.21 -7.81 5.75
CA ALA A 189 -4.28 -7.05 5.13
C ALA A 189 -5.28 -8.03 4.49
N LEU A 190 -6.57 -7.69 4.49
CA LEU A 190 -7.63 -8.62 4.10
C LEU A 190 -8.73 -7.90 3.30
N SER A 191 -9.21 -8.54 2.22
CA SER A 191 -10.39 -8.15 1.44
C SER A 191 -11.31 -9.32 1.15
#